data_AF-A0A2R7KLR7-F1
#
_entry.id   AF-A0A2R7KLR7-F1
#
_cell.length_a   1.000
_cell.length_b   1.000
_cell.length_c   1.000
_cell.angle_alpha   90.00
_cell.angle_beta   90.00
_cell.angle_gamma   90.00
#
_symmetry.space_group_name_H-M   'P 1'
#
loop_
_entity.id
_entity.type
_entity.pdbx_description
1 polymer ?
#
loop_
_entity_poly.entity_id
_entity_poly.type
_entity_poly.pdbx_seq_one_letter_code
_entity_poly.pdbx_strand_id
1 'polypeptide(L)'
;MKTLSAFFFASALLFLISGCKKGGSIEESTAAEVISNYLQTNPEYESIKLDIGEVKFRGRKDAVALGQYKELKEKGLIVMNLDQQKKRFLSKDSVYVYTVLLTDKSKPYVLKQDASKATIRALDYVLDEEKPVKLIKGDARIARVTVSLKKKANDFTVFLRAKGSPASFLTKTYKLKFRKEEGWILVGES
;
A
#
# COMPACT_ATOMS: atom_id res chain seq x y z
N MET A 1 25.76 44.09 43.98
CA MET A 1 25.18 43.98 45.33
C MET A 1 23.67 44.10 45.20
N LYS A 2 22.90 43.09 45.69
CA LYS A 2 21.52 43.14 46.22
C LYS A 2 20.43 43.70 45.26
N THR A 3 19.30 43.06 44.95
CA THR A 3 18.45 42.08 45.66
C THR A 3 17.39 41.53 44.71
N LEU A 4 16.90 40.33 45.03
CA LEU A 4 15.76 39.64 44.42
C LEU A 4 14.47 40.46 44.45
N SER A 5 13.58 40.22 43.47
CA SER A 5 12.16 39.94 43.76
C SER A 5 11.49 39.23 42.58
N ALA A 6 10.91 38.07 42.88
CA ALA A 6 10.16 37.23 41.97
C ALA A 6 8.72 37.75 41.81
N PHE A 7 8.13 37.62 40.62
CA PHE A 7 6.69 37.48 40.46
C PHE A 7 6.38 36.43 39.40
N PHE A 8 5.81 35.33 39.87
CA PHE A 8 5.12 34.30 39.13
C PHE A 8 3.88 34.88 38.44
N PHE A 9 3.65 34.55 37.17
CA PHE A 9 2.32 34.16 36.71
C PHE A 9 2.46 33.20 35.52
N ALA A 10 2.41 31.91 35.84
CA ALA A 10 2.25 30.84 34.88
C ALA A 10 0.81 30.86 34.37
N SER A 11 0.62 31.06 33.07
CA SER A 11 -0.65 30.75 32.39
C SER A 11 -0.38 29.65 31.37
N ALA A 12 -0.19 28.43 31.87
CA ALA A 12 -0.31 27.22 31.07
C ALA A 12 -1.80 27.01 30.77
N LEU A 13 -2.22 27.39 29.56
CA LEU A 13 -3.54 27.09 29.05
C LEU A 13 -3.58 25.59 28.74
N LEU A 14 -3.94 24.81 29.75
CA LEU A 14 -4.26 23.39 29.63
C LEU A 14 -5.58 23.27 28.86
N PHE A 15 -5.49 22.98 27.56
CA PHE A 15 -6.60 22.39 26.80
C PHE A 15 -6.83 20.95 27.29
N LEU A 16 -7.44 20.80 28.46
CA LEU A 16 -8.05 19.55 28.89
C LEU A 16 -9.39 19.40 28.19
N ILE A 17 -9.37 19.00 26.91
CA ILE A 17 -10.49 18.27 26.32
C ILE A 17 -10.46 16.84 26.88
N SER A 18 -10.81 16.70 28.16
CA SER A 18 -11.25 15.44 28.73
C SER A 18 -12.68 15.19 28.24
N GLY A 19 -12.79 14.83 26.95
CA GLY A 19 -14.01 14.23 26.41
C GLY A 19 -14.22 12.90 27.13
N CYS A 20 -15.14 12.90 28.10
CA CYS A 20 -15.61 11.69 28.75
C CYS A 20 -16.23 10.80 27.66
N LYS A 21 -15.44 9.87 27.07
CA LYS A 21 -15.93 8.90 26.08
C LYS A 21 -16.86 7.92 26.81
N LYS A 22 -18.14 8.28 26.94
CA LYS A 22 -19.21 7.32 27.24
C LYS A 22 -19.07 6.18 26.22
N GLY A 23 -19.05 4.95 26.70
CA GLY A 23 -19.04 3.75 25.86
C GLY A 23 -20.36 3.62 25.09
N GLY A 24 -20.54 4.46 24.07
CA GLY A 24 -21.58 4.36 23.07
C GLY A 24 -21.10 3.54 21.88
N SER A 25 -22.04 3.09 21.05
CA SER A 25 -21.77 2.50 19.74
C SER A 25 -20.85 3.42 18.93
N ILE A 26 -19.82 2.86 18.30
CA ILE A 26 -18.89 3.63 17.46
C ILE A 26 -19.62 4.27 16.26
N GLU A 27 -19.36 5.55 16.02
CA GLU A 27 -19.85 6.27 14.84
C GLU A 27 -18.99 5.98 13.60
N GLU A 28 -19.58 6.13 12.41
CA GLU A 28 -18.90 5.87 11.13
C GLU A 28 -17.63 6.71 10.93
N SER A 29 -17.66 7.98 11.31
CA SER A 29 -16.51 8.89 11.23
C SER A 29 -15.35 8.41 12.11
N THR A 30 -15.63 8.04 13.35
CA THR A 30 -14.64 7.51 14.29
C THR A 30 -14.08 6.17 13.82
N ALA A 31 -14.94 5.31 13.28
CA ALA A 31 -14.52 4.03 12.72
C ALA A 31 -13.62 4.21 11.49
N ALA A 32 -13.98 5.12 10.58
CA ALA A 32 -13.18 5.45 9.41
C ALA A 32 -11.82 6.01 9.78
N GLU A 33 -11.74 6.91 10.77
CA GLU A 33 -10.49 7.49 11.25
C GLU A 33 -9.56 6.43 11.85
N VAL A 34 -10.08 5.58 12.76
CA VAL A 34 -9.30 4.50 13.39
C VAL A 34 -8.74 3.53 12.34
N ILE A 35 -9.57 3.17 11.35
CA ILE A 35 -9.15 2.25 10.28
C ILE A 35 -8.16 2.94 9.32
N SER A 36 -8.37 4.21 8.98
CA SER A 36 -7.45 4.99 8.14
C SER A 36 -6.06 5.09 8.77
N ASN A 37 -5.99 5.43 10.07
CA ASN A 37 -4.73 5.49 10.81
C ASN A 37 -4.03 4.12 10.87
N TYR A 38 -4.81 3.04 11.02
CA TYR A 38 -4.25 1.68 10.93
C TYR A 38 -3.70 1.38 9.52
N LEU A 39 -4.42 1.71 8.45
CA LEU A 39 -3.98 1.46 7.07
C LEU A 39 -2.76 2.29 6.66
N GLN A 40 -2.52 3.45 7.28
CA GLN A 40 -1.29 4.22 7.06
C GLN A 40 -0.04 3.49 7.57
N THR A 41 -0.17 2.74 8.67
CA THR A 41 0.94 1.97 9.27
C THR A 41 0.99 0.53 8.75
N ASN A 42 -0.15 -0.02 8.34
CA ASN A 42 -0.32 -1.37 7.82
C ASN A 42 -1.03 -1.30 6.46
N PRO A 43 -0.33 -0.85 5.41
CA PRO A 43 -0.95 -0.70 4.10
C PRO A 43 -1.37 -2.05 3.55
N GLU A 44 -2.59 -2.11 3.06
CA GLU A 44 -3.09 -3.23 2.29
C GLU A 44 -2.65 -3.08 0.83
N TYR A 45 -2.04 -4.12 0.26
CA TYR A 45 -1.51 -4.03 -1.10
C TYR A 45 -1.48 -5.38 -1.81
N GLU A 46 -1.45 -5.35 -3.14
CA GLU A 46 -1.08 -6.50 -3.95
C GLU A 46 0.38 -6.41 -4.38
N SER A 47 1.10 -7.51 -4.24
CA SER A 47 2.48 -7.62 -4.69
C SER A 47 2.60 -8.46 -5.96
N ILE A 48 3.56 -8.12 -6.80
CA ILE A 48 4.02 -8.94 -7.92
C ILE A 48 5.44 -9.43 -7.67
N LYS A 49 5.82 -10.50 -8.37
CA LYS A 49 7.21 -10.91 -8.51
C LYS A 49 7.70 -10.44 -9.88
N LEU A 50 8.73 -9.63 -9.88
CA LEU A 50 9.41 -9.12 -11.06
C LEU A 50 10.77 -9.81 -11.18
N ASP A 51 11.10 -10.32 -12.36
CA ASP A 51 12.42 -10.88 -12.62
C ASP A 51 13.40 -9.73 -12.92
N ILE A 52 14.58 -9.79 -12.30
CA ILE A 52 15.64 -8.77 -12.41
C ILE A 52 16.99 -9.46 -12.64
N GLY A 53 18.05 -8.70 -12.93
CA GLY A 53 19.32 -9.26 -13.38
C GLY A 53 19.20 -9.74 -14.84
N GLU A 54 19.74 -10.90 -15.16
CA GLU A 54 19.64 -11.45 -16.52
C GLU A 54 18.24 -12.02 -16.79
N VAL A 55 17.48 -11.37 -17.67
CA VAL A 55 16.13 -11.76 -18.06
C VAL A 55 16.08 -12.05 -19.56
N LYS A 56 15.56 -13.23 -19.90
CA LYS A 56 15.50 -13.73 -21.27
C LYS A 56 14.07 -13.69 -21.80
N PHE A 57 13.89 -13.01 -22.93
CA PHE A 57 12.63 -12.91 -23.66
C PHE A 57 12.71 -13.57 -25.02
N ARG A 58 11.64 -14.25 -25.41
CA ARG A 58 11.37 -14.74 -26.76
C ARG A 58 10.52 -13.69 -27.46
N GLY A 59 11.01 -13.14 -28.56
CA GLY A 59 10.46 -11.94 -29.21
C GLY A 59 8.95 -11.95 -29.36
N ARG A 60 8.39 -12.96 -30.05
CA ARG A 60 6.95 -13.05 -30.28
C ARG A 60 6.20 -13.62 -29.08
N LYS A 61 6.74 -14.69 -28.48
CA LYS A 61 6.04 -15.41 -27.42
C LYS A 61 5.91 -14.59 -26.14
N ASP A 62 6.91 -13.76 -25.85
CA ASP A 62 6.99 -12.97 -24.64
C ASP A 62 6.79 -11.47 -24.94
N ALA A 63 6.16 -11.13 -26.08
CA ALA A 63 5.96 -9.75 -26.52
C ALA A 63 5.20 -8.90 -25.49
N VAL A 64 4.19 -9.48 -24.84
CA VAL A 64 3.41 -8.81 -23.78
C VAL A 64 4.29 -8.51 -22.57
N ALA A 65 5.02 -9.52 -22.07
CA ALA A 65 5.92 -9.34 -20.96
C ALA A 65 7.01 -8.31 -21.28
N LEU A 66 7.68 -8.44 -22.43
CA LEU A 66 8.69 -7.48 -22.87
C LEU A 66 8.12 -6.06 -22.98
N GLY A 67 6.87 -5.91 -23.43
CA GLY A 67 6.15 -4.63 -23.46
C GLY A 67 5.98 -4.01 -22.07
N GLN A 68 5.60 -4.81 -21.06
CA GLN A 68 5.46 -4.34 -19.68
C GLN A 68 6.78 -3.83 -19.11
N TYR A 69 7.89 -4.53 -19.37
CA TYR A 69 9.22 -4.07 -18.94
C TYR A 69 9.63 -2.77 -19.66
N LYS A 70 9.33 -2.64 -20.96
CA LYS A 70 9.58 -1.39 -21.69
C LYS A 70 8.78 -0.22 -21.13
N GLU A 71 7.51 -0.43 -20.76
CA GLU A 71 6.69 0.61 -20.11
C GLU A 71 7.32 1.06 -18.78
N LEU A 72 7.81 0.13 -17.94
CA LEU A 72 8.53 0.49 -16.72
C LEU A 72 9.84 1.24 -16.99
N LYS A 73 10.54 0.90 -18.08
CA LYS A 73 11.77 1.58 -18.50
C LYS A 73 11.48 3.02 -18.91
N GLU A 74 10.44 3.25 -19.70
CA GLU A 74 10.02 4.59 -20.12
C GLU A 74 9.65 5.48 -18.93
N LYS A 75 9.05 4.90 -17.90
CA LYS A 75 8.75 5.58 -16.62
C LYS A 75 9.98 5.78 -15.73
N GLY A 76 11.13 5.22 -16.12
CA GLY A 76 12.39 5.32 -15.38
C GLY A 76 12.39 4.53 -14.07
N LEU A 77 11.53 3.51 -13.95
CA LEU A 77 11.47 2.61 -12.79
C LEU A 77 12.48 1.46 -12.91
N ILE A 78 12.79 1.07 -14.14
CA ILE A 78 13.81 0.07 -14.42
C ILE A 78 14.78 0.56 -15.49
N VAL A 79 15.99 0.04 -15.44
CA VAL A 79 16.94 0.09 -16.54
C VAL A 79 16.91 -1.26 -17.23
N MET A 80 16.86 -1.26 -18.57
CA MET A 80 17.04 -2.47 -19.38
C MET A 80 18.14 -2.23 -20.39
N ASN A 81 19.18 -3.06 -20.29
CA ASN A 81 20.30 -3.11 -21.23
C ASN A 81 20.23 -4.42 -22.02
N LEU A 82 20.35 -4.35 -23.35
CA LEU A 82 20.33 -5.54 -24.19
C LEU A 82 21.75 -6.10 -24.25
N ASP A 83 21.96 -7.30 -23.71
CA ASP A 83 23.27 -7.94 -23.70
C ASP A 83 23.46 -8.84 -24.92
N GLN A 84 22.41 -9.59 -25.30
CA GLN A 84 22.47 -10.51 -26.42
C GLN A 84 21.16 -10.55 -27.21
N GLN A 85 21.29 -10.60 -28.54
CA GLN A 85 20.19 -10.86 -29.45
C GLN A 85 20.58 -11.99 -30.41
N LYS A 86 19.83 -13.10 -30.38
CA LYS A 86 20.09 -14.27 -31.23
C LYS A 86 18.82 -14.71 -31.96
N LYS A 87 18.90 -14.80 -33.29
CA LYS A 87 17.88 -15.49 -34.08
C LYS A 87 17.97 -16.98 -33.79
N ARG A 88 16.85 -17.60 -33.40
CA ARG A 88 16.87 -19.03 -33.05
C ARG A 88 16.88 -19.85 -34.34
N PHE A 89 17.91 -20.69 -34.52
CA PHE A 89 18.07 -21.56 -35.70
C PHE A 89 16.79 -22.41 -35.89
N LEU A 90 16.26 -22.44 -37.11
CA LEU A 90 14.98 -23.08 -37.51
C LEU A 90 13.69 -22.47 -36.91
N SER A 91 13.75 -21.36 -36.18
CA SER A 91 12.56 -20.68 -35.66
C SER A 91 12.39 -19.30 -36.28
N LYS A 92 11.13 -18.92 -36.50
CA LYS A 92 10.78 -17.54 -36.84
C LYS A 92 10.92 -16.58 -35.64
N ASP A 93 11.17 -17.09 -34.44
CA ASP A 93 11.28 -16.29 -33.22
C ASP A 93 12.75 -15.98 -32.87
N SER A 94 12.97 -14.83 -32.25
CA SER A 94 14.29 -14.38 -31.78
C SER A 94 14.35 -14.41 -30.26
N VAL A 95 15.55 -14.57 -29.71
CA VAL A 95 15.82 -14.55 -28.28
C VAL A 95 16.57 -13.27 -27.97
N TYR A 96 16.11 -12.56 -26.94
CA TYR A 96 16.73 -11.36 -26.40
C TYR A 96 17.08 -11.61 -24.94
N VAL A 97 18.31 -11.28 -24.54
CA VAL A 97 18.77 -11.34 -23.16
C VAL A 97 19.03 -9.91 -22.72
N TYR A 98 18.35 -9.48 -21.66
CA TYR A 98 18.50 -8.16 -21.09
C TYR A 98 19.00 -8.26 -19.65
N THR A 99 19.88 -7.34 -19.26
CA THR A 99 20.12 -7.05 -17.84
C THR A 99 19.12 -5.99 -17.38
N VAL A 100 18.28 -6.36 -16.41
CA VAL A 100 17.24 -5.53 -15.81
C VAL A 100 17.64 -5.11 -14.41
N LEU A 101 17.63 -3.80 -14.14
CA LEU A 101 17.97 -3.23 -12.84
C LEU A 101 16.85 -2.31 -12.35
N LEU A 102 16.56 -2.32 -11.05
CA LEU A 102 15.64 -1.37 -10.44
C LEU A 102 16.34 -0.03 -10.24
N THR A 103 15.65 1.07 -10.55
CA THR A 103 16.16 2.42 -10.27
C THR A 103 15.82 2.88 -8.86
N ASP A 104 16.41 4.01 -8.46
CA ASP A 104 16.07 4.66 -7.18
C ASP A 104 14.58 5.03 -7.06
N LYS A 105 13.92 5.35 -8.18
CA LYS A 105 12.47 5.64 -8.21
C LYS A 105 11.62 4.44 -7.79
N SER A 106 12.15 3.23 -7.94
CA SER A 106 11.43 2.00 -7.62
C SER A 106 11.52 1.62 -6.14
N LYS A 107 12.51 2.15 -5.40
CA LYS A 107 12.76 1.82 -3.99
C LYS A 107 11.51 1.83 -3.09
N PRO A 108 10.60 2.83 -3.17
CA PRO A 108 9.40 2.88 -2.32
C PRO A 108 8.40 1.73 -2.54
N TYR A 109 8.54 1.02 -3.67
CA TYR A 109 7.67 -0.09 -4.04
C TYR A 109 8.33 -1.45 -3.81
N VAL A 110 9.63 -1.51 -3.54
CA VAL A 110 10.35 -2.78 -3.31
C VAL A 110 10.06 -3.28 -1.90
N LEU A 111 9.42 -4.44 -1.80
CA LEU A 111 9.15 -5.12 -0.53
C LEU A 111 10.28 -6.08 -0.16
N LYS A 112 10.82 -6.76 -1.16
CA LYS A 112 11.94 -7.69 -1.02
C LYS A 112 12.73 -7.74 -2.32
N GLN A 113 14.05 -7.82 -2.22
CA GLN A 113 14.93 -7.99 -3.37
C GLN A 113 15.90 -9.15 -3.13
N ASP A 114 15.89 -10.10 -4.07
CA ASP A 114 16.83 -11.21 -4.18
C ASP A 114 17.74 -10.96 -5.41
N ALA A 115 18.69 -11.85 -5.69
CA ALA A 115 19.67 -11.67 -6.77
C ALA A 115 19.04 -11.60 -8.18
N SER A 116 17.96 -12.34 -8.43
CA SER A 116 17.30 -12.43 -9.74
C SER A 116 15.81 -12.07 -9.71
N LYS A 117 15.28 -11.72 -8.54
CA LYS A 117 13.85 -11.44 -8.36
C LYS A 117 13.63 -10.31 -7.37
N ALA A 118 12.62 -9.50 -7.62
CA ALA A 118 12.12 -8.51 -6.69
C ALA A 118 10.63 -8.71 -6.46
N THR A 119 10.22 -8.65 -5.19
CA THR A 119 8.81 -8.55 -4.81
C THR A 119 8.45 -7.09 -4.72
N ILE A 120 7.55 -6.65 -5.59
CA ILE A 120 7.20 -5.23 -5.75
C ILE A 120 5.73 -5.05 -5.39
N ARG A 121 5.45 -4.00 -4.63
CA ARG A 121 4.09 -3.51 -4.36
C ARG A 121 3.55 -2.89 -5.65
N ALA A 122 2.51 -3.49 -6.22
CA ALA A 122 1.96 -3.11 -7.52
C ALA A 122 0.61 -2.40 -7.44
N LEU A 123 -0.10 -2.53 -6.33
CA LEU A 123 -1.39 -1.90 -6.14
C LEU A 123 -1.60 -1.68 -4.65
N ASP A 124 -2.03 -0.48 -4.29
CA ASP A 124 -2.37 -0.15 -2.90
C ASP A 124 -3.90 -0.13 -2.74
N TYR A 125 -4.38 -0.54 -1.57
CA TYR A 125 -5.79 -0.45 -1.20
C TYR A 125 -5.96 0.73 -0.23
N VAL A 126 -6.76 1.71 -0.64
CA VAL A 126 -7.01 2.93 0.15
C VAL A 126 -8.48 2.99 0.54
N LEU A 127 -8.77 3.50 1.72
CA LEU A 127 -10.14 3.70 2.19
C LEU A 127 -10.93 4.57 1.20
N ASP A 128 -12.17 4.18 0.91
CA ASP A 128 -13.05 4.97 0.03
C ASP A 128 -13.45 6.30 0.69
N GLU A 129 -13.17 7.44 0.04
CA GLU A 129 -13.47 8.77 0.58
C GLU A 129 -14.97 9.10 0.66
N GLU A 130 -15.80 8.49 -0.20
CA GLU A 130 -17.23 8.82 -0.28
C GLU A 130 -18.08 8.06 0.74
N LYS A 131 -17.84 6.75 0.86
CA LYS A 131 -18.52 5.85 1.81
C LYS A 131 -17.54 4.80 2.33
N PRO A 132 -16.62 5.19 3.23
CA PRO A 132 -15.57 4.32 3.73
C PRO A 132 -16.14 3.12 4.49
N VAL A 133 -17.19 3.35 5.28
CA VAL A 133 -17.81 2.36 6.17
C VAL A 133 -19.14 1.91 5.58
N LYS A 134 -19.30 0.60 5.39
CA LYS A 134 -20.53 -0.02 4.87
C LYS A 134 -21.43 -0.55 5.97
N LEU A 135 -20.84 -0.97 7.09
CA LEU A 135 -21.57 -1.63 8.16
C LEU A 135 -20.78 -1.59 9.47
N ILE A 136 -21.48 -1.30 10.56
CA ILE A 136 -20.98 -1.43 11.92
C ILE A 136 -21.88 -2.41 12.66
N LYS A 137 -21.32 -3.52 13.13
CA LYS A 137 -22.03 -4.51 13.97
C LYS A 137 -21.29 -4.68 15.28
N GLY A 138 -21.89 -4.30 16.39
CA GLY A 138 -21.23 -4.41 17.69
C GLY A 138 -22.00 -3.81 18.84
N ASP A 139 -21.40 -3.92 20.01
CA ASP A 139 -21.87 -3.32 21.25
C ASP A 139 -20.97 -2.15 21.69
N ALA A 140 -21.17 -1.66 22.90
CA ALA A 140 -20.42 -0.56 23.51
C ALA A 140 -18.90 -0.84 23.71
N ARG A 141 -18.44 -2.08 23.54
CA ARG A 141 -17.06 -2.50 23.83
C ARG A 141 -16.35 -3.11 22.62
N ILE A 142 -17.09 -3.74 21.70
CA ILE A 142 -16.55 -4.39 20.52
C ILE A 142 -17.42 -4.06 19.30
N ALA A 143 -16.79 -3.63 18.22
CA ALA A 143 -17.44 -3.36 16.95
C ALA A 143 -16.72 -4.10 15.81
N ARG A 144 -17.50 -4.69 14.90
CA ARG A 144 -17.04 -5.17 13.60
C ARG A 144 -17.42 -4.12 12.57
N VAL A 145 -16.42 -3.54 11.94
CA VAL A 145 -16.59 -2.48 10.95
C VAL A 145 -16.18 -3.04 9.60
N THR A 146 -17.12 -3.08 8.68
CA THR A 146 -16.86 -3.47 7.30
C THR A 146 -16.63 -2.21 6.47
N VAL A 147 -15.47 -2.14 5.81
CA VAL A 147 -15.07 -0.99 5.00
C VAL A 147 -14.88 -1.37 3.53
N SER A 148 -15.04 -0.38 2.67
CA SER A 148 -14.72 -0.46 1.25
C SER A 148 -13.33 0.14 1.01
N LEU A 149 -12.44 -0.64 0.41
CA LEU A 149 -11.12 -0.20 -0.02
C LEU A 149 -11.10 -0.08 -1.54
N LYS A 150 -10.79 1.10 -2.07
CA LYS A 150 -10.60 1.36 -3.49
C LYS A 150 -9.18 0.97 -3.91
N LYS A 151 -9.09 0.41 -5.12
CA LYS A 151 -7.79 0.10 -5.75
C LYS A 151 -7.10 1.39 -6.18
N LYS A 152 -5.94 1.67 -5.63
CA LYS A 152 -5.02 2.73 -6.08
C LYS A 152 -3.90 2.10 -6.89
N ALA A 153 -4.03 2.20 -8.21
CA ALA A 153 -3.04 1.70 -9.14
C ALA A 153 -1.73 2.49 -9.02
N ASN A 154 -0.60 1.77 -9.05
CA ASN A 154 0.71 2.37 -9.29
C ASN A 154 1.28 1.91 -10.65
N ASP A 155 2.49 2.34 -10.97
CA ASP A 155 3.11 2.06 -12.26
C ASP A 155 3.42 0.57 -12.52
N PHE A 156 3.55 -0.25 -11.48
CA PHE A 156 3.74 -1.69 -11.58
C PHE A 156 2.43 -2.46 -11.82
N THR A 157 1.27 -1.79 -11.80
CA THR A 157 -0.02 -2.42 -12.18
C THR A 157 -0.05 -3.01 -13.59
N VAL A 158 0.88 -2.62 -14.45
CA VAL A 158 1.04 -3.17 -15.80
C VAL A 158 1.14 -4.70 -15.78
N PHE A 159 1.70 -5.29 -14.72
CA PHE A 159 1.80 -6.75 -14.52
C PHE A 159 0.51 -7.38 -13.96
N LEU A 160 -0.39 -6.58 -13.39
CA LEU A 160 -1.69 -7.02 -12.87
C LEU A 160 -2.83 -6.87 -13.87
N ARG A 161 -2.69 -6.00 -14.89
CA ARG A 161 -3.68 -5.81 -15.96
C ARG A 161 -4.05 -7.14 -16.66
N ALA A 162 -3.11 -8.08 -16.75
CA ALA A 162 -3.33 -9.41 -17.31
C ALA A 162 -4.19 -10.35 -16.44
N LYS A 163 -4.35 -10.05 -15.14
CA LYS A 163 -5.05 -10.92 -14.17
C LYS A 163 -6.53 -10.60 -13.98
N GLY A 164 -7.09 -9.62 -14.70
CA GLY A 164 -8.54 -9.49 -14.90
C GLY A 164 -9.39 -9.53 -13.64
N SER A 165 -9.05 -8.77 -12.59
CA SER A 165 -9.97 -8.61 -11.46
C SER A 165 -11.02 -7.56 -11.82
N PRO A 166 -12.31 -7.94 -12.03
CA PRO A 166 -13.35 -7.02 -12.50
C PRO A 166 -13.82 -6.03 -11.43
N ALA A 167 -13.52 -6.28 -10.15
CA ALA A 167 -13.91 -5.42 -9.05
C ALA A 167 -12.88 -4.30 -8.84
N SER A 168 -13.34 -3.06 -8.83
CA SER A 168 -12.53 -1.87 -8.53
C SER A 168 -12.30 -1.64 -7.02
N PHE A 169 -12.91 -2.48 -6.17
CA PHE A 169 -12.88 -2.37 -4.72
C PHE A 169 -12.74 -3.73 -4.02
N LEU A 170 -12.20 -3.70 -2.80
CA LEU A 170 -12.14 -4.81 -1.86
C LEU A 170 -12.97 -4.45 -0.63
N THR A 171 -13.70 -5.40 -0.06
CA THR A 171 -14.42 -5.18 1.20
C THR A 171 -13.74 -5.99 2.30
N LYS A 172 -13.29 -5.33 3.37
CA LYS A 172 -12.65 -5.97 4.53
C LYS A 172 -13.41 -5.65 5.81
N THR A 173 -13.37 -6.59 6.76
CA THR A 173 -14.00 -6.40 8.07
C THR A 173 -12.93 -6.35 9.15
N TYR A 174 -12.92 -5.25 9.90
CA TYR A 174 -12.00 -5.02 11.00
C TYR A 174 -12.73 -5.11 12.33
N LYS A 175 -12.07 -5.70 13.33
CA LYS A 175 -12.57 -5.77 14.70
C LYS A 175 -11.95 -4.66 15.54
N LEU A 176 -12.78 -3.76 16.01
CA LEU A 176 -12.42 -2.66 16.90
C LEU A 176 -12.85 -2.98 18.33
N LYS A 177 -12.06 -2.56 19.31
CA LYS A 177 -12.34 -2.71 20.74
C LYS A 177 -12.15 -1.38 21.46
N PHE A 178 -13.09 -1.02 22.30
CA PHE A 178 -12.99 0.17 23.13
C PHE A 178 -12.14 -0.09 24.37
N ARG A 179 -11.12 0.74 24.58
CA ARG A 179 -10.32 0.84 25.81
C ARG A 179 -10.56 2.21 26.43
N LYS A 180 -10.79 2.25 27.75
CA LYS A 180 -11.14 3.51 28.45
C LYS A 180 -10.05 4.59 28.34
N GLU A 181 -8.78 4.18 28.27
CA GLU A 181 -7.64 5.10 28.24
C GLU A 181 -7.25 5.53 26.81
N GLU A 182 -7.36 4.61 25.84
CA GLU A 182 -6.89 4.82 24.46
C GLU A 182 -8.03 5.13 23.46
N GLY A 183 -9.28 4.87 23.82
CA GLY A 183 -10.43 4.92 22.92
C GLY A 183 -10.62 3.64 22.11
N TRP A 184 -11.19 3.75 20.91
CA TRP A 184 -11.37 2.61 20.01
C TRP A 184 -10.06 2.25 19.33
N ILE A 185 -9.64 0.99 19.47
CA ILE A 185 -8.44 0.46 18.84
C ILE A 185 -8.79 -0.72 17.92
N LEU A 186 -8.02 -0.89 16.85
CA LEU A 186 -8.14 -2.07 15.99
C LEU A 186 -7.42 -3.26 16.63
N VAL A 187 -8.11 -4.40 16.74
CA VAL A 187 -7.58 -5.63 17.38
C VAL A 187 -7.21 -6.70 16.36
N GLY A 188 -7.77 -6.62 15.14
CA GLY A 188 -7.39 -7.50 14.03
C GLY A 188 -8.41 -7.48 12.89
N GLU A 189 -8.06 -8.14 11.80
CA GLU A 189 -8.98 -8.52 10.72
C GLU A 189 -9.86 -9.69 11.20
N SER A 190 -11.15 -9.70 10.82
CA SER A 190 -12.13 -10.71 11.24
C SER A 190 -12.63 -11.56 10.08
#